data_AF-A0AAN8ZCI0-F1
#
_entry.id   AF-A0AAN8ZCI0-F1
#
_cell.length_a   1.000
_cell.length_b   1.000
_cell.length_c   1.000
_cell.angle_alpha   90.00
_cell.angle_beta   90.00
_cell.angle_gamma   90.00
#
_symmetry.space_group_name_H-M   'P 1'
#
loop_
_entity.id
_entity.type
_entity.pdbx_description
1 polymer ?
#
loop_
_entity_poly.entity_id
_entity_poly.type
_entity_poly.pdbx_seq_one_letter_code
_entity_poly.pdbx_strand_id
1 'polypeptide(L)' 'MQGKGGRVDSMLGQRTRVGEHEAMRKIKNEFMTHWDGLMTKSGECILVLAATNRPFDLDEAIIRRFERRNYS' A
#
# COMPACT_ATOMS: atom_id res chain seq x y z
N MET A 1 0.57 -21.53 -15.07
CA MET A 1 -0.50 -20.57 -14.67
C MET A 1 0.16 -19.40 -13.95
N GLN A 2 0.25 -18.21 -14.56
CA GLN A 2 0.71 -17.02 -13.85
C GLN A 2 -0.44 -16.50 -12.99
N GLY A 3 -0.34 -16.68 -11.67
CA GLY A 3 -1.22 -15.99 -10.73
C GLY A 3 -0.98 -14.49 -10.89
N LYS A 4 -1.98 -13.75 -11.38
CA LYS A 4 -1.94 -12.29 -11.36
C LYS A 4 -2.01 -11.87 -9.89
N GLY A 5 -0.87 -11.67 -9.26
CA GLY A 5 -0.78 -11.10 -7.92
C GLY A 5 -1.54 -9.77 -7.88
N GLY A 6 -2.31 -9.55 -6.82
CA GLY A 6 -3.03 -8.29 -6.61
C GLY A 6 -2.04 -7.13 -6.64
N ARG A 7 -2.31 -6.14 -7.50
CA ARG A 7 -1.46 -4.96 -7.63
C ARG A 7 -1.82 -3.95 -6.55
N VAL A 8 -0.81 -3.38 -5.90
CA VAL A 8 -1.07 -2.44 -4.81
C VAL A 8 -1.64 -1.09 -5.31
N ASP A 9 -1.36 -0.72 -6.57
CA ASP A 9 -1.87 0.52 -7.20
C ASP A 9 -3.39 0.56 -7.42
N SER A 10 -4.09 -0.58 -7.41
CA SER A 10 -5.55 -0.57 -7.48
C SER A 10 -6.22 -0.14 -6.17
N MET A 11 -5.51 -0.25 -5.04
CA MET A 11 -6.06 0.01 -3.70
C MET A 11 -5.39 1.19 -3.01
N LEU A 12 -4.08 1.39 -3.20
CA LEU A 12 -3.27 2.36 -2.46
C LEU A 12 -2.77 3.52 -3.33
N GLY A 13 -3.53 3.86 -4.37
CA GLY A 13 -3.27 5.03 -5.22
C GLY A 13 -3.48 6.36 -4.49
N GLN A 14 -3.13 7.48 -5.12
CA GLN A 14 -3.28 8.82 -4.55
C GLN A 14 -4.70 9.09 -3.97
N ARG A 15 -4.76 9.76 -2.80
CA ARG A 15 -6.02 10.11 -2.09
C ARG A 15 -6.87 11.20 -2.77
N THR A 16 -6.27 12.01 -3.64
CA THR A 16 -6.91 13.16 -4.31
C THR A 16 -7.54 12.79 -5.64
N ARG A 17 -7.68 11.50 -5.97
CA ARG A 17 -8.29 11.08 -7.23
C ARG A 17 -9.76 11.51 -7.28
N VAL A 18 -10.08 12.41 -8.21
CA VAL A 18 -11.45 12.91 -8.44
C VAL A 18 -12.36 11.72 -8.77
N GLY A 19 -13.50 11.63 -8.09
CA GLY A 19 -14.46 10.52 -8.25
C GLY A 19 -14.13 9.26 -7.42
N GLU A 20 -13.15 9.32 -6.51
CA GLU A 20 -12.92 8.22 -5.58
C GLU A 20 -14.09 8.03 -4.60
N HIS A 21 -14.53 6.79 -4.44
CA HIS A 21 -15.60 6.42 -3.53
C HIS A 21 -15.15 6.48 -2.05
N GLU A 22 -16.01 7.00 -1.17
CA GLU A 22 -15.71 7.17 0.27
C GLU A 22 -15.29 5.85 0.94
N ALA A 23 -15.87 4.71 0.56
CA ALA A 23 -15.47 3.43 1.12
C ALA A 23 -14.00 3.08 0.80
N MET A 24 -13.51 3.45 -0.39
CA MET A 24 -12.10 3.23 -0.74
C MET A 24 -11.17 4.11 0.11
N ARG A 25 -11.59 5.35 0.40
CA ARG A 25 -10.85 6.22 1.33
C ARG A 25 -10.78 5.64 2.73
N LYS A 26 -11.88 5.10 3.25
CA LYS A 26 -11.92 4.42 4.56
C LYS A 26 -10.98 3.22 4.58
N ILE A 27 -11.04 2.37 3.56
CA ILE A 27 -10.15 1.21 3.42
C ILE A 27 -8.67 1.62 3.41
N LYS A 28 -8.30 2.66 2.64
CA LYS A 28 -6.93 3.20 2.63
C LYS A 28 -6.50 3.70 4.02
N ASN A 29 -7.37 4.41 4.72
CA ASN A 29 -7.07 4.93 6.05
C ASN A 29 -6.86 3.79 7.07
N GLU A 30 -7.75 2.79 7.09
CA GLU A 30 -7.62 1.63 7.98
C GLU A 30 -6.33 0.85 7.69
N PHE A 31 -6.01 0.63 6.41
CA PHE A 31 -4.74 0.00 6.04
C PHE A 31 -3.52 0.74 6.61
N MET A 32 -3.54 2.07 6.56
CA MET A 32 -2.44 2.90 7.06
C MET A 32 -2.33 2.87 8.58
N THR A 33 -3.46 2.90 9.29
CA THR A 33 -3.51 2.74 10.75
C THR A 33 -2.92 1.40 11.16
N HIS A 34 -3.30 0.32 10.47
CA HIS A 34 -2.78 -1.02 10.76
C HIS A 34 -1.29 -1.13 10.44
N TRP A 35 -0.82 -0.55 9.33
CA TRP A 35 0.59 -0.55 8.98
C TRP A 35 1.46 -0.02 10.12
N ASP A 36 1.07 1.11 10.71
CA ASP A 36 1.82 1.73 11.80
C ASP A 36 1.83 0.82 13.05
N GLY A 37 0.76 0.05 13.26
CA GLY A 37 0.67 -0.97 14.30
C GLY A 37 1.50 -2.25 14.04
N LEU A 38 1.89 -2.54 12.80
CA LEU A 38 2.78 -3.68 12.49
C LEU A 38 4.18 -3.46 13.08
N MET A 39 4.61 -2.20 13.25
CA MET A 39 5.95 -1.87 13.72
C MET A 39 6.05 -1.78 15.26
N THR A 40 4.94 -1.87 15.99
CA THR A 40 4.90 -1.60 17.44
C THR A 40 4.87 -2.85 18.32
N LYS A 41 4.69 -4.05 17.75
CA LYS A 41 4.63 -5.30 18.53
C LYS A 41 6.01 -5.93 18.73
N SER A 42 6.45 -5.97 19.98
CA SER A 42 7.70 -6.64 20.37
C SER A 42 7.59 -8.15 20.15
N GLY A 43 8.58 -8.75 19.47
CA GLY A 43 8.66 -10.19 19.22
C GLY A 43 8.04 -10.69 17.90
N GLU A 44 7.39 -9.82 17.13
CA GLU A 44 6.89 -10.14 15.79
C GLU A 44 7.81 -9.54 14.72
N CYS A 45 8.16 -10.32 13.68
CA CYS A 45 8.85 -9.82 12.50
C CYS A 45 7.92 -9.93 11.29
N ILE A 46 7.42 -8.79 10.83
CA ILE A 46 6.47 -8.71 9.71
C ILE A 46 7.19 -8.13 8.50
N LEU A 47 7.22 -8.88 7.39
CA LEU A 47 7.69 -8.42 6.09
C LEU A 47 6.49 -8.15 5.18
N VAL A 48 6.38 -6.92 4.70
CA VAL A 48 5.34 -6.55 3.72
C VAL A 48 5.95 -6.48 2.32
N LEU A 49 5.41 -7.29 1.41
CA LEU A 49 5.78 -7.30 -0.01
C LEU A 49 4.62 -6.75 -0.84
N ALA A 50 4.93 -5.86 -1.78
CA ALA A 50 3.95 -5.29 -2.69
C ALA A 50 4.51 -5.24 -4.11
N ALA A 51 3.64 -5.43 -5.11
CA ALA A 51 3.96 -5.33 -6.52
C ALA A 51 3.05 -4.30 -7.20
N THR A 52 3.63 -3.48 -8.06
CA THR A 52 2.90 -2.48 -8.86
C THR A 52 3.57 -2.32 -10.21
N ASN A 53 2.77 -2.07 -11.25
CA ASN A 53 3.25 -1.64 -12.56
C ASN A 53 3.09 -0.12 -12.77
N ARG A 54 2.63 0.60 -11.75
CA ARG A 54 2.36 2.04 -11.76
C ARG A 54 2.87 2.67 -10.46
N PRO A 55 4.19 2.66 -10.21
CA PRO A 55 4.76 3.12 -8.95
C PRO A 55 4.45 4.60 -8.66
N PHE A 56 4.29 5.41 -9.71
CA PHE A 56 3.97 6.85 -9.60
C PHE A 56 2.50 7.13 -9.26
N ASP A 57 1.61 6.14 -9.40
CA ASP A 57 0.19 6.29 -9.07
C ASP A 57 -0.07 6.09 -7.56
N LEU A 58 0.92 5.60 -6.81
CA LEU A 58 0.80 5.30 -5.38
C LEU A 58 0.78 6.57 -4.52
N ASP A 59 0.08 6.47 -3.39
CA ASP A 59 0.10 7.49 -2.35
C ASP A 59 1.53 7.66 -1.77
N GLU A 60 1.99 8.90 -1.64
CA GLU A 60 3.34 9.18 -1.15
C GLU A 60 3.58 8.64 0.27
N ALA A 61 2.55 8.66 1.13
CA ALA A 61 2.66 8.13 2.49
C ALA A 61 2.84 6.61 2.51
N ILE A 62 2.32 5.90 1.50
CA ILE A 62 2.55 4.47 1.29
C ILE A 62 3.98 4.25 0.81
N ILE A 63 4.42 5.03 -0.18
CA ILE A 63 5.78 4.93 -0.74
C ILE A 63 6.85 5.13 0.36
N ARG A 64 6.63 6.06 1.29
CA ARG A 64 7.53 6.33 2.42
C ARG A 64 7.65 5.15 3.40
N ARG A 65 6.66 4.27 3.47
CA ARG A 65 6.65 3.07 4.33
C ARG A 65 7.40 1.88 3.72
N PHE A 66 7.68 1.90 2.41
CA PHE A 66 8.52 0.91 1.74
C PHE A 66 9.98 1.41 1.68
N GLU A 67 10.81 0.92 2.60
CA GLU A 67 12.22 1.28 2.73
C GLU A 67 13.08 0.83 1.54
N ARG A 68 12.72 -0.28 0.89
CA ARG A 68 13.43 -0.84 -0.27
C ARG A 68 12.50 -0.94 -1.46
N ARG A 69 13.00 -0.52 -2.62
CA ARG A 69 12.27 -0.55 -3.89
C ARG A 69 13.20 -1.13 -4.94
N ASN A 70 12.79 -2.26 -5.50
CA ASN A 70 13.50 -2.91 -6.58
C ASN A 70 12.76 -2.59 -7.87
N TYR A 71 13.49 -1.98 -8.82
CA TYR A 71 13.01 -1.76 -10.17
C TYR A 71 13.60 -2.86 -11.05
N SER A 72 12.75 -3.58 -11.77
CA SER A 72 13.12 -4.59 -12.76
C SER A 72 12.82 -4.11 -14.17
#